data_AF-A0A918E104-F1
#
_entry.id   AF-A0A918E104-F1
#
_cell.length_a   1.000
_cell.length_b   1.000
_cell.length_c   1.000
_cell.angle_alpha   90.00
_cell.angle_beta   90.00
_cell.angle_gamma   90.00
#
_symmetry.space_group_name_H-M   'P 1'
#
loop_
_entity.id
_entity.type
_entity.pdbx_description
1 polymer ?
#
loop_
_entity_poly.entity_id
_entity_poly.type
_entity_poly.pdbx_seq_one_letter_code
_entity_poly.pdbx_strand_id
1 'polypeptide(L)'
;MSWSMFRFREHWAHAHDVQQETFMALAAMYVEANPTYRAVPWLREWQAFWLRSIGRQANGLTDVCADDYLTDDGRVAQFREFLRDYQSWLVASEGPLVTAAGLSADKLVEFTQTVDAVLAGDETHPTVQLVQQ
;
A
#
# COMPACT_ATOMS: atom_id res chain seq x y z
N MET A 1 -11.30 11.04 -13.53
CA MET A 1 -10.44 10.00 -12.94
C MET A 1 -9.19 10.69 -12.44
N SER A 2 -8.92 10.60 -11.14
CA SER A 2 -7.79 11.26 -10.50
C SER A 2 -6.65 10.25 -10.30
N TRP A 3 -5.44 10.79 -10.36
CA TRP A 3 -4.19 10.09 -10.17
C TRP A 3 -3.47 10.77 -9.03
N SER A 4 -2.81 9.97 -8.21
CA SER A 4 -1.91 10.38 -7.17
C SER A 4 -0.52 9.82 -7.45
N MET A 5 0.41 10.10 -6.55
CA MET A 5 1.79 9.69 -6.64
C MET A 5 2.18 9.11 -5.30
N PHE A 6 2.57 7.83 -5.24
CA PHE A 6 3.24 7.24 -4.09
C PHE A 6 4.72 7.61 -4.08
N ARG A 7 5.15 8.37 -3.08
CA ARG A 7 6.55 8.75 -2.89
C ARG A 7 7.13 8.17 -1.59
N PHE A 8 8.36 7.69 -1.68
CA PHE A 8 9.19 7.37 -0.52
C PHE A 8 10.63 7.78 -0.78
N ARG A 9 11.18 8.63 0.10
CA ARG A 9 12.52 9.22 -0.07
C ARG A 9 12.66 9.89 -1.46
N GLU A 10 13.61 9.42 -2.26
CA GLU A 10 13.93 9.93 -3.60
C GLU A 10 13.19 9.21 -4.73
N HIS A 11 12.32 8.24 -4.41
CA HIS A 11 11.63 7.41 -5.39
C HIS A 11 10.13 7.62 -5.34
N TRP A 12 9.48 7.48 -6.49
CA TRP A 12 8.03 7.59 -6.58
C TRP A 12 7.45 6.77 -7.75
N ALA A 13 6.15 6.50 -7.69
CA ALA A 13 5.38 5.93 -8.78
C ALA A 13 3.96 6.51 -8.83
N HIS A 14 3.36 6.57 -10.02
CA HIS A 14 1.96 6.94 -10.16
C HIS A 14 1.06 5.85 -9.59
N ALA A 15 -0.03 6.29 -8.95
CA ALA A 15 -1.05 5.42 -8.41
C ALA A 15 -2.43 5.93 -8.82
N HIS A 16 -3.31 5.04 -9.25
CA HIS A 16 -4.71 5.40 -9.38
C HIS A 16 -5.37 5.45 -8.01
N ASP A 17 -6.18 6.48 -7.77
CA ASP A 17 -6.91 6.64 -6.50
C ASP A 17 -7.72 5.39 -6.14
N VAL A 18 -8.36 4.74 -7.12
CA VAL A 18 -9.13 3.49 -6.88
C VAL A 18 -8.22 2.33 -6.44
N GLN A 19 -7.01 2.20 -6.99
CA GLN A 19 -6.07 1.16 -6.58
C GLN A 19 -5.60 1.40 -5.14
N GLN A 20 -5.35 2.65 -4.78
CA GLN A 20 -4.96 3.03 -3.43
C GLN A 20 -6.10 2.80 -2.44
N GLU A 21 -7.31 3.28 -2.70
CA GLU A 21 -8.46 3.09 -1.81
C GLU A 21 -8.71 1.60 -1.54
N THR A 22 -8.71 0.81 -2.61
CA THR A 22 -8.91 -0.63 -2.49
C THR A 22 -7.77 -1.30 -1.74
N PHE A 23 -6.52 -0.96 -2.06
CA PHE A 23 -5.36 -1.46 -1.31
C PHE A 23 -5.49 -1.11 0.17
N MET A 24 -5.78 0.15 0.52
CA MET A 24 -5.88 0.60 1.90
C MET A 24 -6.98 -0.14 2.67
N ALA A 25 -8.16 -0.32 2.06
CA ALA A 25 -9.27 -1.02 2.68
C ALA A 25 -8.94 -2.50 2.96
N LEU A 26 -8.41 -3.19 1.95
CA LEU A 26 -8.09 -4.62 2.05
C LEU A 26 -6.85 -4.87 2.93
N ALA A 27 -5.84 -4.03 2.85
CA ALA A 27 -4.67 -4.08 3.72
C ALA A 27 -5.07 -3.85 5.19
N ALA A 28 -5.99 -2.92 5.47
CA ALA A 28 -6.52 -2.72 6.82
C ALA A 28 -7.30 -3.95 7.33
N MET A 29 -8.07 -4.62 6.46
CA MET A 29 -8.72 -5.90 6.80
C MET A 29 -7.69 -6.99 7.07
N TYR A 30 -6.63 -7.06 6.26
CA TYR A 30 -5.58 -8.05 6.40
C TYR A 30 -4.78 -7.88 7.70
N VAL A 31 -4.47 -6.63 8.10
CA VAL A 31 -3.86 -6.33 9.41
C VAL A 31 -4.74 -6.80 10.57
N GLU A 32 -6.07 -6.62 10.49
CA GLU A 32 -6.98 -7.11 11.53
C GLU A 32 -7.03 -8.64 11.59
N ALA A 33 -7.04 -9.29 10.42
CA ALA A 33 -7.21 -10.74 10.29
C ALA A 33 -5.95 -11.53 10.69
N ASN A 34 -4.75 -10.97 10.48
CA ASN A 34 -3.48 -11.66 10.73
C ASN A 34 -2.92 -11.30 12.13
N PRO A 35 -2.85 -12.25 13.09
CA PRO A 35 -2.36 -11.99 14.44
C PRO A 35 -0.92 -11.44 14.49
N THR A 36 -0.07 -11.82 13.53
CA THR A 36 1.30 -11.34 13.42
C THR A 36 1.33 -9.84 13.21
N TYR A 37 0.56 -9.34 12.23
CA TYR A 37 0.51 -7.91 11.91
C TYR A 37 -0.32 -7.11 12.92
N ARG A 38 -1.38 -7.72 13.48
CA ARG A 38 -2.15 -7.10 14.55
C ARG A 38 -1.33 -6.81 15.81
N ALA A 39 -0.29 -7.60 16.07
CA ALA A 39 0.61 -7.41 17.20
C ALA A 39 1.67 -6.31 16.99
N VAL A 40 1.80 -5.77 15.78
CA VAL A 40 2.76 -4.70 15.45
C VAL A 40 2.15 -3.33 15.73
N PRO A 41 2.60 -2.57 16.76
CA PRO A 41 1.91 -1.37 17.21
C PRO A 41 1.76 -0.28 16.14
N TRP A 42 2.83 -0.01 15.38
CA TRP A 42 2.80 1.04 14.37
C TRP A 42 1.89 0.66 13.17
N LEU A 43 1.80 -0.62 12.80
CA LEU A 43 0.86 -1.09 11.77
C LEU A 43 -0.59 -0.93 12.22
N ARG A 44 -0.87 -1.10 13.53
CA ARG A 44 -2.20 -0.82 14.10
C ARG A 44 -2.55 0.66 14.06
N GLU A 45 -1.58 1.52 14.38
CA GLU A 45 -1.77 2.97 14.30
C GLU A 45 -2.00 3.42 12.85
N TRP A 46 -1.21 2.90 11.91
CA TRP A 46 -1.37 3.08 10.47
C TRP A 46 -2.77 2.64 10.01
N GLN A 47 -3.18 1.42 10.33
CA GLN A 47 -4.51 0.90 10.03
C GLN A 47 -5.62 1.83 10.57
N ALA A 48 -5.51 2.24 11.84
CA ALA A 48 -6.49 3.12 12.48
C ALA A 48 -6.54 4.52 11.83
N PHE A 49 -5.39 5.06 11.41
CA PHE A 49 -5.33 6.29 10.64
C PHE A 49 -6.09 6.15 9.32
N TRP A 50 -5.85 5.08 8.57
CA TRP A 50 -6.49 4.88 7.27
C TRP A 50 -8.00 4.71 7.36
N LEU A 51 -8.48 3.93 8.32
CA LEU A 51 -9.92 3.79 8.57
C LEU A 51 -10.60 5.12 8.92
N ARG A 52 -9.87 6.10 9.48
CA ARG A 52 -10.38 7.45 9.76
C ARG A 52 -10.33 8.38 8.54
N SER A 53 -9.41 8.12 7.61
CA SER A 53 -9.11 8.99 6.47
C SER A 53 -9.85 8.60 5.17
N ILE A 54 -10.36 7.38 5.07
CA ILE A 54 -11.08 6.89 3.88
C ILE A 54 -12.28 7.79 3.53
N GLY A 55 -12.40 8.17 2.26
CA GLY A 55 -13.48 9.03 1.73
C GLY A 55 -13.41 10.51 2.13
N ARG A 56 -12.33 10.99 2.78
CA ARG A 56 -12.19 12.37 3.28
C ARG A 56 -11.04 13.17 2.66
N GLN A 57 -10.26 12.61 1.75
CA GLN A 57 -9.10 13.29 1.17
C GLN A 57 -9.47 14.07 -0.11
N ALA A 58 -9.05 15.35 -0.17
CA ALA A 58 -9.45 16.30 -1.21
C ALA A 58 -8.62 16.21 -2.51
N ASN A 59 -7.40 15.67 -2.42
CA ASN A 59 -6.52 15.36 -3.55
C ASN A 59 -6.14 13.89 -3.38
N GLY A 60 -6.22 13.10 -4.46
CA GLY A 60 -5.98 11.66 -4.49
C GLY A 60 -4.98 11.15 -3.46
N LEU A 61 -5.37 10.08 -2.76
CA LEU A 61 -4.77 9.59 -1.53
C LEU A 61 -3.25 9.50 -1.58
N THR A 62 -2.59 10.47 -0.97
CA THR A 62 -1.15 10.41 -0.79
C THR A 62 -0.84 9.41 0.35
N ASP A 63 -0.55 8.17 -0.06
CA ASP A 63 0.80 7.61 0.13
C ASP A 63 1.13 6.73 1.31
N VAL A 64 0.21 5.95 1.86
CA VAL A 64 0.59 5.03 2.97
C VAL A 64 1.13 5.82 4.20
N CYS A 65 1.13 7.17 4.14
CA CYS A 65 1.79 8.11 5.04
C CYS A 65 3.21 7.64 5.38
N ALA A 66 4.01 7.37 4.35
CA ALA A 66 5.34 6.80 4.51
C ALA A 66 6.23 7.64 5.44
N ASP A 67 6.15 8.96 5.39
CA ASP A 67 6.92 9.85 6.27
C ASP A 67 6.52 9.72 7.76
N ASP A 68 5.26 9.39 8.05
CA ASP A 68 4.75 9.26 9.42
C ASP A 68 4.96 7.84 9.99
N TYR A 69 4.92 6.81 9.14
CA TYR A 69 4.89 5.41 9.59
C TYR A 69 6.14 4.61 9.22
N LEU A 70 6.83 4.93 8.13
CA LEU A 70 8.05 4.25 7.65
C LEU A 70 9.30 5.04 8.04
N THR A 71 9.40 5.34 9.34
CA THR A 71 10.38 6.26 9.93
C THR A 71 11.81 5.75 9.99
N ASP A 72 12.01 4.44 9.84
CA ASP A 72 13.31 3.78 9.94
C ASP A 72 13.35 2.53 9.05
N ASP A 73 14.56 2.06 8.75
CA ASP A 73 14.77 0.91 7.86
C ASP A 73 14.15 -0.39 8.40
N GLY A 74 13.98 -0.52 9.73
CA GLY A 74 13.32 -1.66 10.35
C GLY A 74 11.83 -1.69 10.03
N ARG A 75 11.14 -0.56 10.15
CA ARG A 75 9.73 -0.43 9.73
C ARG A 75 9.55 -0.60 8.23
N VAL A 76 10.48 -0.08 7.42
CA VAL A 76 10.48 -0.30 5.97
C VAL A 76 10.56 -1.80 5.67
N ALA A 77 11.53 -2.51 6.25
CA ALA A 77 11.68 -3.95 6.05
C ALA A 77 10.42 -4.73 6.46
N GLN A 78 9.85 -4.41 7.63
CA GLN A 78 8.62 -5.04 8.12
C GLN A 78 7.42 -4.75 7.22
N PHE A 79 7.31 -3.54 6.69
CA PHE A 79 6.23 -3.20 5.76
C PHE A 79 6.39 -3.95 4.43
N ARG A 80 7.61 -4.08 3.93
CA ARG A 80 7.90 -4.87 2.72
C ARG A 80 7.57 -6.35 2.90
N GLU A 81 7.83 -6.92 4.08
CA GLU A 81 7.36 -8.28 4.42
C GLU A 81 5.84 -8.36 4.42
N PHE A 82 5.17 -7.41 5.07
CA PHE A 82 3.71 -7.27 5.05
C PHE A 82 3.15 -7.24 3.61
N LEU A 83 3.77 -6.48 2.71
CA LEU A 83 3.34 -6.39 1.30
C LEU A 83 3.42 -7.74 0.57
N ARG A 84 4.44 -8.56 0.85
CA ARG A 84 4.60 -9.89 0.23
C ARG A 84 3.58 -10.89 0.76
N ASP A 85 3.33 -10.87 2.06
CA ASP A 85 2.31 -11.70 2.69
C ASP A 85 0.91 -11.31 2.23
N TYR A 86 0.65 -10.00 2.11
CA TYR A 86 -0.58 -9.46 1.55
C TYR A 86 -0.80 -9.91 0.10
N GLN A 87 0.23 -9.87 -0.75
CA GLN A 87 0.13 -10.40 -2.13
C GLN A 87 -0.25 -11.89 -2.15
N SER A 88 0.39 -12.70 -1.30
CA SER A 88 0.07 -14.12 -1.17
C SER A 88 -1.37 -14.34 -0.72
N TRP A 89 -1.85 -13.51 0.21
CA TRP A 89 -3.23 -13.53 0.67
C TRP A 89 -4.23 -13.10 -0.41
N LEU A 90 -3.93 -12.08 -1.21
CA LEU A 90 -4.77 -11.63 -2.31
C LEU A 90 -4.98 -12.74 -3.34
N VAL A 91 -3.90 -13.41 -3.76
CA VAL A 91 -3.94 -14.51 -4.72
C VAL A 91 -4.77 -15.68 -4.17
N ALA A 92 -4.64 -15.99 -2.88
CA ALA A 92 -5.44 -17.03 -2.23
C ALA A 92 -6.93 -16.67 -2.05
N SER A 93 -7.28 -15.37 -2.12
CA SER A 93 -8.61 -14.83 -1.77
C SER A 93 -9.38 -14.28 -2.98
N GLU A 94 -8.95 -14.62 -4.19
CA GLU A 94 -9.34 -13.95 -5.44
C GLU A 94 -10.86 -13.93 -5.72
N GLY A 95 -11.60 -15.02 -5.45
CA GLY A 95 -13.05 -15.08 -5.69
C GLY A 95 -13.89 -14.09 -4.85
N PRO A 96 -13.72 -14.04 -3.51
CA PRO A 96 -14.41 -13.08 -2.65
C PRO A 96 -14.04 -11.60 -2.88
N LEU A 97 -12.78 -11.32 -3.26
CA LEU A 97 -12.27 -9.94 -3.33
C LEU A 97 -12.73 -9.17 -4.57
N VAL A 98 -12.81 -9.84 -5.73
CA VAL A 98 -13.29 -9.23 -7.00
C VAL A 98 -14.71 -8.66 -6.84
N THR A 99 -15.55 -9.32 -6.04
CA THR A 99 -16.95 -8.91 -5.82
C THR A 99 -17.06 -7.70 -4.89
N ALA A 100 -16.12 -7.52 -3.96
CA ALA A 100 -16.18 -6.48 -2.94
C ALA A 100 -15.50 -5.16 -3.35
N ALA A 101 -14.53 -5.22 -4.27
CA ALA A 101 -13.59 -4.12 -4.46
C ALA A 101 -13.55 -3.49 -5.87
N GLY A 102 -14.22 -4.08 -6.86
CA GLY A 102 -14.25 -3.53 -8.23
C GLY A 102 -12.91 -3.55 -8.99
N LEU A 103 -11.84 -4.07 -8.37
CA LEU A 103 -10.52 -4.32 -8.94
C LEU A 103 -10.20 -5.82 -8.87
N SER A 104 -9.52 -6.36 -9.89
CA SER A 104 -9.03 -7.74 -9.83
C SER A 104 -7.87 -7.87 -8.84
N ALA A 105 -7.70 -9.06 -8.27
CA ALA A 105 -6.56 -9.35 -7.39
C ALA A 105 -5.23 -9.06 -8.09
N ASP A 106 -5.10 -9.43 -9.36
CA ASP A 106 -3.93 -9.11 -10.20
C ASP A 106 -3.56 -7.62 -10.18
N LYS A 107 -4.56 -6.73 -10.32
CA LYS A 107 -4.32 -5.28 -10.35
C LYS A 107 -3.87 -4.74 -8.99
N LEU A 108 -4.27 -5.39 -7.90
CA LEU A 108 -3.80 -5.06 -6.56
C LEU A 108 -2.43 -5.65 -6.27
N VAL A 109 -2.11 -6.82 -6.82
CA VAL A 109 -0.77 -7.41 -6.76
C VAL A 109 0.23 -6.52 -7.50
N GLU A 110 -0.06 -6.13 -8.75
CA GLU A 110 0.75 -5.20 -9.54
C GLU A 110 0.99 -3.87 -8.79
N PHE A 111 -0.07 -3.33 -8.18
CA PHE A 111 0.04 -2.11 -7.37
C PHE A 111 0.96 -2.32 -6.16
N THR A 112 0.80 -3.43 -5.44
CA THR A 112 1.61 -3.75 -4.26
C THR A 112 3.09 -3.95 -4.62
N GLN A 113 3.38 -4.56 -5.77
CA GLN A 113 4.73 -4.70 -6.30
C GLN A 113 5.36 -3.33 -6.62
N THR A 114 4.57 -2.43 -7.20
CA THR A 114 5.02 -1.05 -7.45
C THR A 114 5.35 -0.32 -6.14
N VAL A 115 4.54 -0.49 -5.09
CA VAL A 115 4.83 0.07 -3.75
C VAL A 115 6.11 -0.53 -3.18
N ASP A 116 6.31 -1.85 -3.23
CA ASP A 116 7.54 -2.50 -2.76
C ASP A 116 8.78 -1.98 -3.51
N ALA A 117 8.67 -1.79 -4.83
CA ALA A 117 9.74 -1.26 -5.67
C ALA A 117 10.11 0.19 -5.30
N VAL A 118 9.12 1.06 -5.07
CA VAL A 118 9.37 2.43 -4.59
C VAL A 118 10.06 2.41 -3.22
N LEU A 119 9.62 1.55 -2.29
CA LEU A 119 10.24 1.41 -0.98
C LEU A 119 11.67 0.87 -1.04
N ALA A 120 11.95 0.01 -2.02
CA ALA A 120 13.28 -0.55 -2.26
C ALA A 120 14.23 0.40 -3.00
N GLY A 121 13.71 1.47 -3.62
CA GLY A 121 14.47 2.28 -4.56
C GLY A 121 14.85 1.52 -5.83
N ASP A 122 13.98 0.63 -6.31
CA ASP A 122 14.24 -0.19 -7.49
C ASP A 122 13.93 0.59 -8.78
N GLU A 123 14.95 1.29 -9.29
CA GLU A 123 14.90 2.01 -10.56
C GLU A 123 14.76 1.10 -11.80
N THR A 124 14.93 -0.23 -11.65
CA THR A 124 14.71 -1.17 -12.75
C THR A 124 13.23 -1.47 -12.97
N HIS A 125 12.38 -1.14 -11.98
CA HIS A 125 10.94 -1.28 -12.10
C HIS A 125 10.39 -0.19 -13.04
N PRO A 126 9.63 -0.54 -14.10
CA PRO A 126 9.29 0.37 -15.20
C PRO A 126 8.41 1.57 -14.81
N THR A 127 7.82 1.55 -13.62
CA THR A 127 6.95 2.60 -13.10
C THR A 127 7.60 3.46 -12.02
N VAL A 128 8.77 3.06 -11.51
CA VAL A 128 9.49 3.80 -10.48
C VAL A 128 10.32 4.90 -11.12
N GLN A 129 10.24 6.09 -10.56
CA GLN A 129 10.95 7.27 -11.01
C GLN A 129 11.71 7.90 -9.86
N LEU A 130 12.84 8.53 -10.17
CA LEU A 130 13.54 9.41 -9.24
C LEU A 130 12.82 10.76 -9.17
N VAL A 131 12.79 11.33 -7.96
CA VAL A 131 12.37 12.72 -7.78
C VAL A 131 13.47 13.61 -8.36
N GLN A 132 13.19 14.25 -9.50
CA GLN A 132 14.10 15.27 -10.02
C GLN A 132 14.15 16.43 -9.03
N GLN A 133 15.36 16.75 -8.53
CA GLN A 133 15.63 17.95 -7.73
C GLN A 133 15.56 19.22 -8.56
#